data_AF-A0A077PWI2-F1
#
_entry.id   AF-A0A077PWI2-F1
#
_cell.length_a   1.000
_cell.length_b   1.000
_cell.length_c   1.000
_cell.angle_alpha   90.00
_cell.angle_beta   90.00
_cell.angle_gamma   90.00
#
_symmetry.space_group_name_H-M   'P 1'
#
loop_
_entity.id
_entity.type
_entity.pdbx_description
1 polymer ?
#
loop_
_entity_poly.entity_id
_entity_poly.type
_entity_poly.pdbx_seq_one_letter_code
_entity_poly.pdbx_strand_id
1 'polypeptide(L)' 'MPQVGKGWTKYNAYFKKEDEQINVGLGKGKALDIFNGNISKFEKIK' A
#
# COMPACT_ATOMS: atom_id res chain seq x y z
N MET A 1 2.64 3.91 -14.66
CA MET A 1 2.12 4.55 -13.42
C MET A 1 2.97 5.76 -13.09
N PRO A 2 2.39 6.85 -12.57
CA PRO A 2 3.14 8.07 -12.27
C PRO A 2 4.20 7.83 -11.20
N GLN A 3 5.35 8.50 -11.35
CA GLN A 3 6.46 8.49 -10.38
C GLN A 3 6.00 9.21 -9.10
N VAL A 4 6.27 8.61 -7.93
CA VAL A 4 5.84 9.18 -6.64
C VAL A 4 6.98 9.95 -5.97
N GLY A 5 6.71 11.22 -5.64
CA GLY A 5 7.64 12.12 -4.94
C GLY A 5 7.56 12.00 -3.41
N LYS A 6 8.37 12.78 -2.69
CA LYS A 6 8.38 12.78 -1.21
C LYS A 6 7.03 13.23 -0.62
N GLY A 7 6.67 12.71 0.56
CA GLY A 7 5.52 13.20 1.36
C GLY A 7 4.19 12.44 1.20
N TRP A 8 4.13 11.42 0.33
CA TRP A 8 2.90 10.65 0.10
C TRP A 8 2.41 9.83 1.31
N THR A 9 3.33 9.43 2.19
CA THR A 9 3.10 8.45 3.27
C THR A 9 2.08 8.86 4.35
N LYS A 10 1.66 10.13 4.39
CA LYS A 10 0.73 10.65 5.40
C LYS A 10 -0.74 10.49 5.01
N TYR A 11 -1.07 10.58 3.73
CA TYR A 11 -2.48 10.61 3.27
C TYR A 11 -2.76 9.70 2.08
N ASN A 12 -1.72 9.18 1.41
CA ASN A 12 -1.86 8.41 0.18
C ASN A 12 -1.24 7.02 0.33
N ALA A 13 -1.69 6.10 -0.52
CA ALA A 13 -0.96 4.87 -0.82
C ALA A 13 -0.20 5.03 -2.13
N TYR A 14 0.96 4.39 -2.22
CA TYR A 14 1.72 4.22 -3.45
C TYR A 14 1.48 2.83 -3.99
N PHE A 15 1.20 2.73 -5.28
CA PHE A 15 1.16 1.46 -5.99
C PHE A 15 2.38 1.41 -6.91
N LYS A 16 3.02 0.25 -7.01
CA LYS A 16 4.09 -0.03 -7.96
C LYS A 16 3.79 -1.37 -8.63
N LYS A 17 3.84 -1.40 -9.97
CA LYS A 17 3.82 -2.67 -10.70
C LYS A 17 5.24 -3.27 -10.69
N GLU A 18 5.36 -4.52 -10.27
CA GLU A 18 6.59 -5.33 -10.34
C GLU A 18 6.24 -6.64 -11.04
N ASP A 19 6.59 -6.74 -12.32
CA ASP A 19 6.22 -7.84 -13.21
C ASP A 19 4.70 -8.12 -13.20
N GLU A 20 4.29 -9.30 -12.74
CA GLU A 20 2.89 -9.72 -12.60
C GLU A 20 2.26 -9.30 -11.27
N GLN A 21 3.04 -8.73 -10.35
CA GLN A 21 2.60 -8.32 -9.04
C GLN A 21 2.41 -6.80 -8.94
N ILE A 22 1.50 -6.40 -8.05
CA ILE A 22 1.34 -4.99 -7.65
C ILE A 22 1.76 -4.90 -6.20
N ASN A 23 2.83 -4.16 -5.97
CA ASN A 23 3.26 -3.80 -4.62
C ASN A 23 2.55 -2.53 -4.16
N VAL A 24 2.11 -2.54 -2.91
CA VAL A 24 1.44 -1.41 -2.28
C VAL A 24 2.28 -0.88 -1.12
N GLY A 25 2.70 0.38 -1.22
CA GLY A 25 3.25 1.15 -0.12
C GLY A 25 2.13 1.90 0.59
N LEU A 26 1.91 1.65 1.89
CA LEU A 26 0.80 2.23 2.64
C LEU A 26 1.20 3.45 3.50
N GLY A 27 2.49 3.67 3.72
CA GLY A 27 2.97 4.75 4.56
C GLY A 27 2.60 4.54 6.04
N LYS A 28 2.16 5.61 6.72
CA LYS A 28 1.82 5.62 8.16
C LYS A 28 0.49 6.32 8.50
N GLY A 29 -0.34 6.61 7.50
CA GLY A 29 -1.55 7.43 7.68
C GLY A 29 -2.83 6.74 7.23
N LYS A 30 -3.84 7.53 6.88
CA LYS A 30 -5.22 7.04 6.59
C LYS A 30 -5.29 5.90 5.58
N ALA A 31 -4.37 5.84 4.62
CA ALA A 31 -4.28 4.75 3.66
C ALA A 31 -3.95 3.39 4.30
N LEU A 32 -3.07 3.37 5.30
CA LEU A 32 -2.76 2.18 6.10
C LEU A 32 -3.97 1.74 6.92
N ASP A 33 -4.67 2.68 7.55
CA ASP A 33 -5.85 2.37 8.36
C ASP A 33 -6.96 1.76 7.52
N ILE A 34 -7.25 2.35 6.35
CA ILE A 34 -8.23 1.82 5.39
C ILE A 34 -7.80 0.43 4.92
N PHE A 35 -6.55 0.26 4.50
CA PHE A 35 -6.06 -1.02 4.02
C PHE A 35 -6.25 -2.11 5.08
N ASN A 36 -5.75 -1.89 6.30
CA ASN A 36 -5.86 -2.85 7.40
C ASN A 36 -7.32 -3.14 7.78
N GLY A 37 -8.19 -2.12 7.81
CA GLY A 37 -9.60 -2.29 8.14
C GLY A 37 -10.40 -3.08 7.08
N ASN A 38 -9.89 -3.20 5.85
CA ASN A 38 -10.53 -3.96 4.77
C ASN A 38 -9.91 -5.36 4.55
N ILE A 39 -8.88 -5.75 5.32
CA ILE A 39 -8.34 -7.10 5.27
C ILE A 39 -9.38 -8.07 5.85
N SER A 40 -10.06 -8.80 4.97
CA SER A 40 -11.05 -9.81 5.38
C SER A 40 -10.41 -11.11 5.87
N LYS A 41 -9.23 -11.47 5.35
CA LYS A 41 -8.46 -12.66 5.75
C LYS A 41 -6.98 -12.43 5.50
N PHE A 42 -6.14 -12.91 6.41
CA PHE A 42 -4.68 -12.89 6.27
C PHE A 42 -4.11 -14.27 6.63
N GLU A 43 -3.17 -14.75 5.82
CA GLU A 43 -2.43 -15.98 6.07
C GLU A 43 -0.94 -15.71 5.90
N LYS A 44 -0.16 -16.07 6.92
CA LYS A 44 1.29 -15.98 6.87
C LYS A 44 1.83 -17.32 6.37
N ILE A 45 2.30 -17.35 5.13
CA ILE A 45 3.01 -18.50 4.58
C ILE A 45 4.42 -18.51 5.20
N LYS A 46 4.83 -19.68 5.72
CA LYS A 46 6.12 -19.91 6.38
C LYS A 46 7.11 -20.54 5.42
#